data_AF-A0A2G2LGB7-F1
#
_entry.id   AF-A0A2G2LGB7-F1
#
_cell.length_a   1.000
_cell.length_b   1.000
_cell.length_c   1.000
_cell.angle_alpha   90.00
_cell.angle_beta   90.00
_cell.angle_gamma   90.00
#
_symmetry.space_group_name_H-M   'P 1'
#
loop_
_entity.id
_entity.type
_entity.pdbx_description
1 polymer ?
#
loop_
_entity_poly.entity_id
_entity_poly.type
_entity_poly.pdbx_seq_one_letter_code
_entity_poly.pdbx_strand_id
1 'polypeptide(L)'
;MEFKLGYEVYPFGMSLAVCKRFTDATGLDLHPVLMDYINTFTELKDASILDRLTQLSKLYPREVGCHLFASITDTESRVPLEEFQDATFRVSWVQSSRDDDLSEPWPLVIVGLAMQVNKYINDNLHVKKKDTSD
;
A
#
# COMPACT_ATOMS: atom_id res chain seq x y z
N MET A 1 -1.89 10.05 -6.26
CA MET A 1 -2.85 9.12 -5.63
C MET A 1 -2.81 9.38 -4.13
N GLU A 2 -3.74 8.85 -3.34
CA GLU A 2 -3.71 9.02 -1.89
C GLU A 2 -4.19 7.77 -1.15
N PHE A 3 -3.65 7.54 0.05
CA PHE A 3 -4.13 6.50 0.95
C PHE A 3 -4.39 7.08 2.33
N LYS A 4 -5.31 6.44 3.04
CA LYS A 4 -5.66 6.77 4.42
C LYS A 4 -5.07 5.71 5.35
N LEU A 5 -4.30 6.11 6.35
CA LEU A 5 -3.72 5.18 7.32
C LEU A 5 -3.76 5.79 8.71
N GLY A 6 -4.47 5.14 9.64
CA GLY A 6 -4.83 5.81 10.88
C GLY A 6 -5.59 7.10 10.57
N TYR A 7 -5.33 8.17 11.32
CA TYR A 7 -6.08 9.44 11.21
C TYR A 7 -5.55 10.41 10.15
N GLU A 8 -4.64 9.97 9.29
CA GLU A 8 -3.93 10.82 8.34
C GLU A 8 -4.14 10.37 6.89
N VAL A 9 -4.06 11.34 5.97
CA VAL A 9 -4.16 11.12 4.52
C VAL A 9 -2.82 11.44 3.89
N TYR A 10 -2.25 10.46 3.20
CA TYR A 10 -0.92 10.55 2.63
C TYR A 10 -0.98 10.59 1.10
N PRO A 11 -0.46 11.65 0.45
CA PRO A 11 -0.27 11.64 -0.99
C PRO A 11 0.87 10.68 -1.35
N PHE A 12 0.69 9.92 -2.42
CA PHE A 12 1.70 8.99 -2.91
C PHE A 12 1.74 8.93 -4.44
N GLY A 13 2.88 8.48 -4.95
CA GLY A 13 3.15 8.29 -6.37
C GLY A 13 3.98 7.05 -6.64
N MET A 14 3.90 6.56 -7.88
CA MET A 14 4.69 5.41 -8.33
C MET A 14 5.76 5.88 -9.32
N SER A 15 7.00 5.50 -9.05
CA SER A 15 8.15 5.77 -9.91
C SER A 15 9.22 4.70 -9.71
N LEU A 16 10.19 4.62 -10.61
CA LEU A 16 11.34 3.73 -10.43
C LEU A 16 12.11 4.01 -9.13
N ALA A 17 12.19 5.28 -8.72
CA ALA A 17 12.83 5.68 -7.47
C ALA A 17 12.10 5.11 -6.25
N VAL A 18 10.77 5.09 -6.27
CA VAL A 18 9.92 4.50 -5.22
C VAL A 18 10.18 3.00 -5.10
N CYS A 19 10.16 2.27 -6.22
CA CYS A 19 10.44 0.84 -6.23
C CYS A 19 11.84 0.54 -5.68
N LYS A 20 12.85 1.30 -6.12
CA LYS A 20 14.22 1.16 -5.63
C LYS A 20 14.33 1.41 -4.12
N ARG A 21 13.72 2.49 -3.60
CA ARG A 21 13.73 2.77 -2.14
C ARG A 21 13.14 1.61 -1.34
N PHE A 22 12.03 1.07 -1.81
CA PHE A 22 11.40 -0.08 -1.15
C PHE A 22 12.30 -1.31 -1.16
N THR A 23 12.93 -1.62 -2.30
CA THR A 23 13.87 -2.74 -2.42
C THR A 23 15.12 -2.54 -1.56
N ASP A 24 15.68 -1.33 -1.51
CA ASP A 24 16.84 -1.03 -0.67
C ASP A 24 16.51 -1.19 0.83
N ALA A 25 15.27 -0.89 1.24
CA ALA A 25 14.83 -0.98 2.64
C ALA A 25 14.45 -2.42 3.07
N THR A 26 13.90 -3.22 2.16
CA THR A 26 13.26 -4.51 2.52
C THR A 26 13.91 -5.73 1.87
N GLY A 27 14.71 -5.54 0.81
CA GLY A 27 15.18 -6.62 -0.05
C GLY A 27 14.11 -7.22 -0.97
N LEU A 28 12.91 -6.65 -1.02
CA LEU A 28 11.78 -7.14 -1.81
C LEU A 28 11.45 -6.21 -2.99
N ASP A 29 10.81 -6.75 -4.02
CA ASP A 29 10.27 -5.94 -5.12
C ASP A 29 8.84 -5.48 -4.76
N LEU A 30 8.58 -4.18 -4.93
CA LEU A 30 7.32 -3.54 -4.56
C LEU A 30 6.13 -4.09 -5.36
N HIS A 31 6.29 -4.35 -6.66
CA HIS A 31 5.16 -4.79 -7.47
C HIS A 31 4.69 -6.22 -7.11
N PRO A 32 5.58 -7.23 -6.97
CA PRO A 32 5.19 -8.54 -6.45
C PRO A 32 4.49 -8.47 -5.10
N VAL A 33 5.02 -7.67 -4.17
CA VAL A 33 4.37 -7.47 -2.85
C VAL A 33 2.94 -6.95 -3.02
N LEU A 34 2.73 -5.90 -3.81
CA LEU A 34 1.39 -5.36 -4.08
C LEU A 34 0.47 -6.38 -4.77
N MET A 35 0.99 -7.17 -5.71
CA MET A 35 0.23 -8.20 -6.41
C MET A 35 -0.22 -9.32 -5.46
N ASP A 36 0.62 -9.74 -4.52
CA ASP A 36 0.24 -10.75 -3.52
C ASP A 36 -0.96 -10.31 -2.69
N TYR A 37 -1.01 -9.05 -2.26
CA TYR A 37 -2.18 -8.50 -1.55
C TYR A 37 -3.45 -8.54 -2.41
N ILE A 38 -3.36 -8.19 -3.70
CA ILE A 38 -4.52 -8.26 -4.62
C ILE A 38 -4.98 -9.71 -4.79
N ASN A 39 -4.05 -10.62 -5.04
CA ASN A 39 -4.35 -12.03 -5.29
C ASN A 39 -4.99 -12.67 -4.07
N THR A 40 -4.38 -12.55 -2.89
CA THR A 40 -4.91 -13.10 -1.65
C THR A 40 -6.26 -12.49 -1.29
N PHE A 41 -6.45 -11.18 -1.46
CA PHE A 41 -7.75 -10.55 -1.21
C PHE A 41 -8.85 -11.09 -2.15
N THR A 42 -8.49 -11.34 -3.41
CA THR A 42 -9.42 -11.87 -4.43
C THR A 42 -9.74 -13.34 -4.20
N GLU A 43 -8.76 -14.16 -3.84
CA GLU A 43 -8.92 -15.58 -3.49
C GLU A 43 -9.84 -15.78 -2.28
N LEU A 44 -9.80 -14.84 -1.33
CA LEU A 44 -10.60 -14.88 -0.11
C LEU A 44 -11.95 -14.16 -0.24
N LYS A 45 -12.45 -13.92 -1.46
CA LYS A 45 -13.72 -13.19 -1.71
C LYS A 45 -14.96 -13.78 -1.05
N ASP A 46 -14.92 -15.05 -0.65
CA ASP A 46 -16.04 -15.76 0.01
C ASP A 46 -15.75 -16.00 1.51
N ALA A 47 -14.54 -15.64 1.99
CA ALA A 47 -14.14 -15.77 3.38
C ALA A 47 -14.67 -14.62 4.25
N SER A 48 -14.77 -14.86 5.56
CA SER A 48 -15.11 -13.84 6.54
C SER A 48 -14.07 -12.71 6.56
N ILE A 49 -14.47 -11.52 7.00
CA ILE A 49 -13.54 -10.38 7.09
C ILE A 49 -12.36 -10.67 8.03
N LEU A 50 -12.59 -11.40 9.12
CA LEU A 50 -11.54 -11.79 10.07
C LEU A 50 -10.53 -12.76 9.43
N ASP A 51 -11.01 -13.72 8.63
CA ASP A 51 -10.14 -14.63 7.91
C ASP A 51 -9.30 -13.87 6.88
N ARG A 52 -9.91 -12.96 6.12
CA ARG A 52 -9.20 -12.10 5.18
C ARG A 52 -8.10 -11.31 5.87
N LEU A 53 -8.43 -10.59 6.94
CA LEU A 53 -7.46 -9.79 7.69
C LEU A 53 -6.31 -10.64 8.24
N THR A 54 -6.64 -11.82 8.76
CA THR A 54 -5.65 -12.76 9.29
C THR A 54 -4.69 -13.24 8.19
N GLN A 55 -5.20 -13.59 7.01
CA GLN A 55 -4.35 -14.06 5.91
C GLN A 55 -3.51 -12.93 5.32
N LEU A 56 -4.09 -11.75 5.09
CA LEU A 56 -3.37 -10.59 4.56
C LEU A 56 -2.26 -10.14 5.50
N SER A 57 -2.51 -10.15 6.82
CA SER A 57 -1.48 -9.80 7.83
C SER A 57 -0.33 -10.80 7.90
N LYS A 58 -0.49 -12.00 7.36
CA LYS A 58 0.54 -13.06 7.33
C LYS A 58 1.40 -13.03 6.07
N LEU A 59 0.98 -12.33 5.01
CA LEU A 59 1.73 -12.26 3.76
C LEU A 59 3.13 -11.71 3.98
N TYR A 60 3.22 -10.63 4.75
CA TYR A 60 4.47 -9.95 5.04
C TYR A 60 4.49 -9.44 6.48
N PRO A 61 5.68 -9.39 7.12
CA PRO A 61 5.83 -8.73 8.41
C PRO A 61 5.35 -7.27 8.35
N ARG A 62 4.78 -6.76 9.45
CA ARG A 62 4.32 -5.36 9.56
C ARG A 62 5.39 -4.36 9.11
N GLU A 63 6.66 -4.63 9.41
CA GLU A 63 7.79 -3.77 9.01
C GLU A 63 7.88 -3.56 7.50
N VAL A 64 7.56 -4.57 6.70
CA VAL A 64 7.49 -4.45 5.24
C VAL A 64 6.35 -3.52 4.84
N GLY A 65 5.19 -3.61 5.52
CA GLY A 65 4.08 -2.67 5.34
C GLY A 65 4.47 -1.22 5.67
N CYS A 66 5.17 -1.00 6.79
CA CYS A 66 5.68 0.33 7.16
C CYS A 66 6.62 0.90 6.09
N HIS A 67 7.58 0.09 5.62
CA HIS A 67 8.49 0.50 4.56
C HIS A 67 7.80 0.71 3.22
N LEU A 68 6.72 -0.03 2.93
CA LEU A 68 5.88 0.21 1.76
C LEU A 68 5.29 1.62 1.84
N PHE A 69 4.59 1.95 2.93
CA PHE A 69 3.99 3.28 3.12
C PHE A 69 5.04 4.41 3.06
N ALA A 70 6.17 4.24 3.76
CA ALA A 70 7.24 5.22 3.76
C ALA A 70 7.88 5.40 2.37
N SER A 71 8.01 4.32 1.59
CA SER A 71 8.67 4.39 0.28
C SER A 71 7.84 5.09 -0.78
N ILE A 72 6.52 4.92 -0.74
CA ILE A 72 5.60 5.46 -1.75
C ILE A 72 5.14 6.90 -1.42
N THR A 73 5.11 7.28 -0.14
CA THR A 73 4.68 8.61 0.29
C THR A 73 5.64 9.66 -0.27
N ASP A 74 5.07 10.77 -0.73
CA ASP A 74 5.84 11.79 -1.46
C ASP A 74 6.98 12.37 -0.60
N THR A 75 8.10 12.63 -1.26
CA THR A 75 9.37 13.03 -0.62
C THR A 75 9.40 14.46 -0.10
N GLU A 76 8.44 15.30 -0.48
CA GLU A 76 8.34 16.69 0.00
C GLU A 76 7.96 16.76 1.49
N SER A 77 7.14 15.81 1.93
CA SER A 77 6.84 15.54 3.33
C SER A 77 7.54 14.24 3.71
N ARG A 78 8.82 14.31 4.13
CA ARG A 78 9.54 13.14 4.68
C ARG A 78 8.88 12.71 5.99
N VAL A 79 7.78 11.97 5.87
CA VAL A 79 7.10 11.34 6.99
C VAL A 79 8.05 10.28 7.55
N PRO A 80 8.42 10.36 8.85
CA PRO A 80 9.34 9.42 9.46
C PRO A 80 8.73 8.01 9.50
N LEU A 81 9.57 6.97 9.42
CA LEU A 81 9.12 5.58 9.44
C LEU A 81 8.37 5.25 10.74
N GLU A 82 8.77 5.89 11.83
CA GLU A 82 8.18 5.78 13.16
C GLU A 82 6.69 6.16 13.16
N GLU A 83 6.29 7.14 12.33
CA GLU A 83 4.88 7.53 12.20
C GLU A 83 4.06 6.40 11.57
N PHE A 84 4.58 5.75 10.52
CA PHE A 84 3.94 4.59 9.92
C PHE A 84 3.93 3.37 10.86
N GLN A 85 4.98 3.18 11.66
CA GLN A 85 5.02 2.12 12.68
C GLN A 85 3.96 2.34 13.77
N ASP A 86 3.77 3.58 14.24
CA ASP A 86 2.71 3.92 15.20
C ASP A 86 1.32 3.78 14.57
N ALA A 87 1.13 4.30 13.35
CA ALA A 87 -0.15 4.20 12.64
C ALA A 87 -0.56 2.74 12.40
N THR A 88 0.33 1.91 11.84
CA THR A 88 0.06 0.49 11.61
C THR A 88 -0.14 -0.30 12.91
N PHE A 89 0.49 0.11 14.02
CA PHE A 89 0.20 -0.47 15.33
C PHE A 89 -1.23 -0.16 15.78
N ARG A 90 -1.69 1.09 15.65
CA ARG A 90 -3.04 1.51 16.05
C ARG A 90 -4.14 0.86 15.23
N VAL A 91 -3.91 0.70 13.92
CA VAL A 91 -4.86 0.04 13.00
C VAL A 91 -4.45 -1.41 12.69
N SER A 92 -3.85 -2.12 13.64
CA SER A 92 -3.44 -3.52 13.44
C SER A 92 -4.55 -4.55 13.69
N TRP A 93 -5.63 -4.14 14.35
CA TRP A 93 -6.70 -5.04 14.77
C TRP A 93 -7.82 -5.15 13.73
N VAL A 94 -9.04 -5.45 14.17
CA VAL A 94 -10.27 -5.52 13.37
C VAL A 94 -10.76 -4.10 13.05
N GLN A 95 -11.44 -3.95 11.90
CA GLN A 95 -12.16 -2.73 11.53
C GLN A 95 -12.95 -2.17 12.72
N SER A 96 -12.78 -0.88 13.02
CA SER A 96 -13.54 -0.28 14.11
C SER A 96 -15.00 -0.10 13.69
N SER A 97 -15.93 -0.25 14.62
CA SER A 97 -17.36 -0.04 14.40
C SER A 97 -17.76 1.45 14.48
N ARG A 98 -16.81 2.36 14.29
CA ARG A 98 -17.01 3.81 14.41
C ARG A 98 -17.26 4.39 13.02
N ASP A 99 -18.34 5.17 12.88
CA ASP A 99 -18.79 5.75 11.60
C ASP A 99 -17.83 6.85 11.08
N ASP A 100 -16.96 7.36 11.93
CA ASP A 100 -15.88 8.31 11.65
C ASP A 100 -14.66 7.60 11.05
N ASP A 101 -14.84 7.25 9.77
CA ASP A 101 -13.91 7.26 8.63
C ASP A 101 -12.44 7.50 9.04
N LEU A 102 -11.57 6.46 9.01
CA LEU A 102 -10.09 6.45 9.16
C LEU A 102 -9.51 5.21 9.93
N SER A 103 -10.32 4.19 10.24
CA SER A 103 -9.89 3.03 11.05
C SER A 103 -9.58 1.72 10.31
N GLU A 104 -9.41 1.77 8.99
CA GLU A 104 -9.20 0.55 8.21
C GLU A 104 -7.90 -0.15 8.62
N PRO A 105 -7.94 -1.48 8.85
CA PRO A 105 -6.75 -2.23 9.16
C PRO A 105 -5.69 -2.04 8.09
N TRP A 106 -4.44 -1.81 8.49
CA TRP A 106 -3.35 -1.54 7.54
C TRP A 106 -3.22 -2.54 6.39
N PRO A 107 -3.52 -3.86 6.52
CA PRO A 107 -3.47 -4.78 5.39
C PRO A 107 -4.51 -4.44 4.31
N LEU A 108 -5.70 -3.95 4.69
CA LEU A 108 -6.73 -3.51 3.74
C LEU A 108 -6.36 -2.19 3.09
N VAL A 109 -5.66 -1.31 3.82
CA VAL A 109 -5.09 -0.09 3.23
C VAL A 109 -4.11 -0.46 2.11
N ILE A 110 -3.24 -1.46 2.31
CA ILE A 110 -2.34 -1.95 1.26
C ILE A 110 -3.11 -2.55 0.08
N VAL A 111 -4.18 -3.31 0.30
CA VAL A 111 -5.03 -3.82 -0.79
C VAL A 111 -5.60 -2.66 -1.63
N GLY A 112 -6.19 -1.65 -0.98
CA GLY A 112 -6.73 -0.48 -1.66
C GLY A 112 -5.66 0.26 -2.44
N LEU A 113 -4.46 0.37 -1.88
CA LEU A 113 -3.30 0.97 -2.53
C LEU A 113 -2.86 0.17 -3.76
N ALA A 114 -2.74 -1.15 -3.63
CA ALA A 114 -2.37 -2.03 -4.72
C ALA A 114 -3.36 -1.93 -5.88
N MET A 115 -4.67 -1.85 -5.59
CA MET A 115 -5.69 -1.61 -6.61
C MET A 115 -5.53 -0.24 -7.29
N GLN A 116 -5.23 0.82 -6.54
CA GLN A 116 -4.95 2.15 -7.11
C GLN A 116 -3.71 2.12 -8.02
N VAL A 117 -2.62 1.49 -7.58
CA VAL A 117 -1.38 1.33 -8.35
C VAL A 117 -1.63 0.53 -9.62
N ASN A 118 -2.34 -0.60 -9.53
CA ASN A 118 -2.67 -1.42 -10.69
C ASN A 118 -3.50 -0.62 -11.70
N LYS A 119 -4.50 0.14 -11.24
CA LYS A 119 -5.28 1.03 -12.11
C LYS A 119 -4.39 2.08 -12.77
N TYR A 120 -3.56 2.78 -11.99
CA TYR A 120 -2.64 3.80 -12.50
C TYR A 120 -1.71 3.23 -13.58
N ILE A 121 -1.12 2.05 -13.35
CA ILE A 121 -0.25 1.42 -14.34
C ILE A 121 -1.03 1.09 -15.62
N ASN A 122 -2.19 0.44 -15.52
CA ASN A 122 -3.01 0.09 -16.68
C ASN A 122 -3.46 1.31 -17.49
N ASP A 123 -3.84 2.40 -16.81
CA ASP A 123 -4.27 3.64 -17.45
C ASP A 123 -3.09 4.35 -18.17
N ASN A 124 -1.85 4.20 -17.68
CA ASN A 124 -0.66 4.87 -18.22
C ASN A 124 0.19 4.01 -19.17
N LEU A 125 -0.02 2.68 -19.22
CA LEU A 125 0.70 1.78 -20.14
C LEU A 125 0.45 2.11 -21.62
N HIS A 126 -0.67 2.75 -21.95
CA HIS A 126 -1.04 3.11 -23.32
C HIS A 126 -0.52 4.47 -23.79
N VAL A 127 0.16 5.24 -22.94
CA VAL A 127 0.79 6.48 -23.36
C VAL A 127 2.08 6.13 -24.11
N LYS A 128 1.96 5.85 -25.41
CA LYS A 128 3.11 5.75 -26.33
C LYS A 128 4.02 6.94 -26.05
N LYS A 129 5.32 6.68 -25.82
CA LYS A 129 6.36 7.69 -26.02
C LYS A 129 6.06 8.34 -27.37
N LYS A 130 5.76 9.63 -27.41
CA LYS A 130 5.92 10.38 -28.65
C LYS A 130 7.40 10.23 -28.97
N ASP A 131 7.70 9.55 -30.07
CA ASP A 131 9.05 9.58 -30.63
C ASP A 131 9.43 11.05 -30.76
N THR A 132 10.33 11.52 -29.91
CA THR A 132 11.11 12.74 -30.19
C THR A 132 12.05 12.38 -31.33
N SER A 133 11.49 12.41 -32.54
CA SER A 133 12.25 12.61 -33.76
C SER A 133 12.42 14.12 -33.91
N ASP A 134 13.59 14.62 -33.54
CA ASP A 134 14.23 15.82 -34.09
C ASP A 134 15.75 15.66 -33.98
#